data_AF-A0A7V8CFN5-F1
#
_entry.id   AF-A0A7V8CFN5-F1
#
_cell.length_a   1.000
_cell.length_b   1.000
_cell.length_c   1.000
_cell.angle_alpha   90.00
_cell.angle_beta   90.00
_cell.angle_gamma   90.00
#
_symmetry.space_group_name_H-M   'P 1'
#
loop_
_entity.id
_entity.type
_entity.pdbx_description
1 polymer ?
#
loop_
_entity_poly.entity_id
_entity_poly.type
_entity_poly.pdbx_seq_one_letter_code
_entity_poly.pdbx_strand_id
1 'polypeptide(L)'
;MRQLGSVMAVGMVLALAACERTPETPSADAEAAVPAPAADTAPAAPATAAPGTVTQGPARLDGYGPVALGSTLDEVRAAWKTPLQGDVADDYCHALRPEGAQAEDVIFMIEGKRLVRYDVRNDRIVAPGGGKVGMSLGQLQTLYPDRGDLTPHKYDEQGHNLRVRPATEGGALVNFEINGDGNVTAWRVGKTPQVDYVEGCS
;
A
#
# COMPACT_ATOMS: atom_id res chain seq x y z
N MET A 1 12.61 -19.95 -56.32
CA MET A 1 13.90 -19.52 -56.92
C MET A 1 14.83 -19.23 -55.75
N ARG A 2 15.75 -20.14 -55.39
CA ARG A 2 17.18 -20.13 -55.81
C ARG A 2 17.82 -18.76 -55.48
N GLN A 3 18.90 -18.61 -54.72
CA GLN A 3 20.03 -19.49 -54.42
C GLN A 3 20.99 -18.79 -53.43
N LEU A 4 21.81 -19.59 -52.72
CA LEU A 4 23.25 -19.42 -52.39
C LEU A 4 23.69 -18.21 -51.55
N GLY A 5 24.63 -18.31 -50.62
CA GLY A 5 25.56 -19.38 -50.27
C GLY A 5 26.57 -18.84 -49.24
N SER A 6 27.04 -19.73 -48.37
CA SER A 6 28.05 -19.52 -47.33
C SER A 6 29.38 -18.96 -47.85
N VAL A 7 30.09 -18.16 -47.04
CA VAL A 7 31.57 -18.11 -47.05
C VAL A 7 32.14 -17.82 -45.64
N MET A 8 32.97 -18.77 -45.20
CA MET A 8 34.14 -18.77 -44.29
C MET A 8 34.15 -18.13 -42.90
N ALA A 9 34.59 -19.01 -41.99
CA ALA A 9 35.18 -18.77 -40.69
C ALA A 9 36.58 -18.13 -40.73
N VAL A 10 36.85 -17.25 -39.77
CA VAL A 10 38.16 -16.84 -39.19
C VAL A 10 37.79 -16.28 -37.82
N GLY A 11 38.45 -16.47 -36.67
CA GLY A 11 39.67 -17.13 -36.25
C GLY A 11 39.78 -16.81 -34.74
N MET A 12 40.26 -17.77 -33.97
CA MET A 12 40.36 -17.77 -32.50
C MET A 12 41.42 -16.78 -31.98
N VAL A 13 41.10 -15.96 -30.97
CA VAL A 13 42.10 -15.35 -30.07
C VAL A 13 41.56 -15.34 -28.63
N LEU A 14 42.15 -16.20 -27.80
CA LEU A 14 42.09 -16.17 -26.34
C LEU A 14 43.24 -15.30 -25.83
N ALA A 15 42.93 -14.33 -24.96
CA ALA A 15 43.92 -13.73 -24.07
C ALA A 15 43.23 -13.35 -22.76
N LEU A 16 43.36 -14.22 -21.75
CA LEU A 16 43.08 -13.92 -20.36
C LEU A 16 44.22 -13.05 -19.81
N ALA A 17 43.90 -11.87 -19.30
CA ALA A 17 44.79 -11.09 -18.43
C ALA A 17 44.14 -10.99 -17.05
N ALA A 18 44.41 -12.00 -16.21
CA ALA A 18 44.15 -11.95 -14.78
C ALA A 18 45.30 -11.19 -14.11
N CYS A 19 45.01 -10.10 -13.42
CA CYS A 19 45.99 -9.43 -12.55
C CYS A 19 46.07 -10.20 -11.23
N GLU A 20 47.04 -11.10 -11.14
CA GLU A 20 47.48 -11.71 -9.89
C GLU A 20 48.17 -10.66 -9.01
N ARG A 21 47.67 -10.44 -7.79
CA ARG A 21 48.42 -9.75 -6.73
C ARG A 21 49.02 -10.82 -5.84
N THR A 22 50.35 -10.84 -5.81
CA THR A 22 51.18 -11.70 -4.96
C THR A 22 50.89 -11.45 -3.47
N PRO A 23 50.82 -12.50 -2.64
CA PRO A 23 50.80 -12.36 -1.19
C PRO A 23 52.24 -12.31 -0.64
N GLU A 24 52.60 -11.23 0.05
CA GLU A 24 53.84 -11.16 0.82
C GLU A 24 53.73 -12.02 2.10
N THR A 25 54.80 -12.77 2.35
CA THR A 25 54.98 -13.66 3.52
C THR A 25 55.52 -12.82 4.70
N PRO A 26 55.15 -13.13 5.96
CA PRO A 26 55.39 -12.22 7.08
C PRO A 26 56.80 -12.36 7.66
N SER A 27 57.45 -11.23 7.96
CA SER A 27 58.63 -11.19 8.81
C SER A 27 58.24 -10.74 10.22
N ALA A 28 58.50 -11.62 11.19
CA ALA A 28 58.49 -11.30 12.61
C ALA A 28 59.81 -10.63 12.99
N ASP A 29 59.74 -9.51 13.71
CA ASP A 29 60.54 -9.19 14.89
C ASP A 29 60.40 -7.70 15.22
N ALA A 30 59.62 -7.39 16.26
CA ALA A 30 59.92 -6.38 17.29
C ALA A 30 58.67 -6.15 18.16
N GLU A 31 58.58 -6.97 19.21
CA GLU A 31 57.85 -6.70 20.44
C GLU A 31 58.16 -5.29 20.99
N ALA A 32 57.13 -4.50 21.28
CA ALA A 32 56.95 -3.75 22.55
C ALA A 32 56.12 -2.46 22.38
N ALA A 33 55.23 -2.28 23.36
CA ALA A 33 54.64 -1.02 23.83
C ALA A 33 53.50 -0.41 22.99
N VAL A 34 52.29 -0.82 23.38
CA VAL A 34 51.02 -0.07 23.28
C VAL A 34 51.15 1.44 23.57
N PRO A 35 50.56 2.28 22.71
CA PRO A 35 49.80 3.44 23.18
C PRO A 35 48.32 3.23 22.83
N ALA A 36 47.44 3.41 23.82
CA ALA A 36 46.00 3.43 23.59
C ALA A 36 45.63 4.60 22.64
N PRO A 37 44.84 4.38 21.57
CA PRO A 37 44.26 5.49 20.85
C PRO A 37 43.11 6.06 21.68
N ALA A 38 43.20 7.37 21.93
CA ALA A 38 42.17 8.17 22.55
C ALA A 38 40.84 8.04 21.80
N ALA A 39 39.74 8.08 22.56
CA ALA A 39 38.39 8.12 22.01
C ALA A 39 38.20 9.39 21.17
N ASP A 40 38.23 9.24 19.85
CA ASP A 40 37.89 10.29 18.91
C ASP A 40 36.35 10.37 18.86
N THR A 41 35.78 11.34 19.57
CA THR A 41 34.35 11.63 19.50
C THR A 41 34.07 12.30 18.16
N ALA A 42 33.80 11.50 17.13
CA ALA A 42 33.26 12.01 15.88
C ALA A 42 31.88 12.65 16.15
N PRO A 43 31.58 13.86 15.63
CA PRO A 43 30.25 14.43 15.73
C PRO A 43 29.25 13.51 15.02
N ALA A 44 28.21 13.07 15.76
CA ALA A 44 27.13 12.30 15.20
C ALA A 44 26.46 13.09 14.06
N ALA A 45 26.48 12.53 12.85
CA ALA A 45 25.65 13.02 11.76
C ALA A 45 24.18 13.04 12.21
N PRO A 46 23.40 14.07 11.83
CA PRO A 46 21.99 14.11 12.22
C PRO A 46 21.29 12.89 11.63
N ALA A 47 20.74 12.07 12.52
CA ALA A 47 19.89 10.95 12.13
C ALA A 47 18.75 11.53 11.28
N THR A 48 18.70 11.13 10.00
CA THR A 48 17.53 11.37 9.16
C THR A 48 16.35 10.72 9.88
N ALA A 49 15.40 11.53 10.32
CA ALA A 49 14.19 11.03 10.95
C ALA A 49 13.53 10.02 9.99
N ALA A 50 13.31 8.79 10.46
CA ALA A 50 12.49 7.83 9.75
C ALA A 50 11.12 8.48 9.44
N PRO A 51 10.47 8.15 8.30
CA PRO A 51 9.16 8.69 7.96
C PRO A 51 8.23 8.49 9.16
N GLY A 52 7.67 9.61 9.64
CA GLY A 52 6.90 9.66 10.86
C GLY A 52 5.82 8.58 10.87
N THR A 53 5.68 7.90 12.00
CA THR A 53 4.55 7.04 12.31
C THR A 53 3.29 7.88 12.17
N VAL A 54 2.66 7.84 11.00
CA VAL A 54 1.33 8.40 10.79
C VAL A 54 0.46 7.82 11.87
N THR A 55 -0.06 8.68 12.74
CA THR A 55 -1.03 8.29 13.78
C THR A 55 -2.08 7.43 13.09
N GLN A 56 -2.14 6.15 13.44
CA GLN A 56 -3.01 5.20 12.76
C GLN A 56 -4.43 5.59 13.17
N GLY A 57 -5.13 6.27 12.26
CA GLY A 57 -6.56 6.54 12.41
C GLY A 57 -7.36 5.24 12.49
N PRO A 58 -8.70 5.33 12.52
CA PRO A 58 -9.54 4.14 12.66
C PRO A 58 -9.42 3.16 11.49
N ALA A 59 -8.95 3.60 10.32
CA ALA A 59 -8.88 2.82 9.11
C ALA A 59 -7.68 1.85 9.08
N ARG A 60 -7.94 0.58 8.76
CA ARG A 60 -6.93 -0.48 8.65
C ARG A 60 -7.22 -1.39 7.46
N LEU A 61 -6.20 -2.08 6.96
CA LEU A 61 -6.39 -3.05 5.88
C LEU A 61 -7.29 -4.23 6.30
N ASP A 62 -7.34 -4.56 7.59
CA ASP A 62 -8.14 -5.64 8.14
C ASP A 62 -9.47 -5.18 8.75
N GLY A 63 -9.83 -3.90 8.69
CA GLY A 63 -11.06 -3.38 9.29
C GLY A 63 -11.08 -1.88 9.59
N TYR A 64 -12.05 -1.46 10.39
CA TYR A 64 -12.22 -0.06 10.78
C TYR A 64 -12.62 0.06 12.25
N GLY A 65 -11.92 0.88 13.02
CA GLY A 65 -12.22 1.05 14.45
C GLY A 65 -12.26 -0.31 15.17
N PRO A 66 -13.30 -0.66 15.93
CA PRO A 66 -13.34 -1.95 16.63
C PRO A 66 -13.72 -3.15 15.74
N VAL A 67 -14.10 -2.95 14.46
CA VAL A 67 -14.62 -4.03 13.60
C VAL A 67 -13.60 -4.51 12.58
N ALA A 68 -13.63 -5.80 12.27
CA ALA A 68 -12.76 -6.44 11.29
C ALA A 68 -13.53 -6.81 10.01
N LEU A 69 -12.87 -6.76 8.86
CA LEU A 69 -13.40 -7.32 7.62
C LEU A 69 -13.64 -8.83 7.81
N GLY A 70 -14.82 -9.29 7.39
CA GLY A 70 -15.28 -10.67 7.53
C GLY A 70 -16.11 -10.93 8.79
N SER A 71 -16.12 -10.01 9.76
CA SER A 71 -17.01 -10.10 10.93
C SER A 71 -18.46 -10.21 10.51
N THR A 72 -19.23 -11.01 11.25
CA THR A 72 -20.68 -11.13 11.10
C THR A 72 -21.38 -9.82 11.49
N LEU A 73 -22.62 -9.63 11.02
CA LEU A 73 -23.43 -8.48 11.39
C LEU A 73 -23.56 -8.30 12.92
N ASP A 74 -23.72 -9.40 13.66
CA ASP A 74 -23.85 -9.38 15.12
C ASP A 74 -22.54 -8.95 15.79
N GLU A 75 -21.39 -9.45 15.32
CA GLU A 75 -20.08 -9.04 15.80
C GLU A 75 -19.83 -7.54 15.53
N VAL A 76 -20.22 -7.05 14.35
CA VAL A 76 -20.13 -5.63 13.99
C VAL A 76 -20.94 -4.78 14.96
N ARG A 77 -22.22 -5.12 15.19
CA ARG A 77 -23.11 -4.39 16.10
C ARG A 77 -22.61 -4.44 17.55
N ALA A 78 -22.13 -5.58 18.00
CA ALA A 78 -21.59 -5.74 19.35
C ALA A 78 -20.30 -4.92 19.57
N ALA A 79 -19.40 -4.88 18.58
CA ALA A 79 -18.13 -4.19 18.69
C ALA A 79 -18.25 -2.67 18.54
N TRP A 80 -19.18 -2.18 17.70
CA TRP A 80 -19.33 -0.74 17.41
C TRP A 80 -19.89 0.07 18.59
N LYS A 81 -20.75 -0.55 19.42
CA LYS A 81 -21.34 0.00 20.67
C LYS A 81 -22.25 1.22 20.51
N THR A 82 -22.24 1.92 19.38
CA THR A 82 -23.22 2.97 19.04
C THR A 82 -24.20 2.46 17.98
N PRO A 83 -25.38 3.07 17.84
CA PRO A 83 -26.33 2.68 16.80
C PRO A 83 -25.73 2.81 15.40
N LEU A 84 -26.09 1.85 14.55
CA LEU A 84 -25.82 1.86 13.11
C LEU A 84 -27.15 2.04 12.38
N GLN A 85 -27.25 3.06 11.54
CA GLN A 85 -28.38 3.25 10.62
C GLN A 85 -28.27 2.33 9.42
N GLY A 86 -29.42 1.88 8.95
CA GLY A 86 -29.57 0.92 7.84
C GLY A 86 -30.14 -0.41 8.35
N ASP A 87 -30.92 -1.05 7.48
CA ASP A 87 -31.45 -2.38 7.72
C ASP A 87 -30.68 -3.40 6.89
N VAL A 88 -30.57 -4.63 7.39
CA VAL A 88 -29.94 -5.76 6.71
C VAL A 88 -30.95 -6.90 6.72
N ALA A 89 -31.97 -6.77 5.88
CA ALA A 89 -33.12 -7.66 5.87
C ALA A 89 -32.81 -9.06 5.29
N ASP A 90 -31.78 -9.15 4.46
CA ASP A 90 -31.39 -10.37 3.75
C ASP A 90 -29.86 -10.44 3.54
N ASP A 91 -29.43 -11.37 2.69
CA ASP A 91 -28.01 -11.65 2.44
C ASP A 91 -27.42 -10.81 1.28
N TYR A 92 -28.18 -9.90 0.66
CA TYR A 92 -27.68 -9.00 -0.39
C TYR A 92 -26.82 -7.87 0.19
N CYS A 93 -26.44 -6.91 -0.65
CA CYS A 93 -25.64 -5.76 -0.26
C CYS A 93 -26.49 -4.76 0.51
N HIS A 94 -26.07 -4.42 1.73
CA HIS A 94 -26.67 -3.40 2.57
C HIS A 94 -25.61 -2.43 3.11
N ALA A 95 -25.97 -1.16 3.22
CA ALA A 95 -25.09 -0.14 3.78
C ALA A 95 -25.50 0.19 5.23
N LEU A 96 -24.54 0.09 6.15
CA LEU A 96 -24.69 0.56 7.52
C LEU A 96 -23.84 1.81 7.77
N ARG A 97 -24.38 2.78 8.50
CA ARG A 97 -23.69 4.03 8.85
C ARG A 97 -23.73 4.27 10.36
N PRO A 98 -22.64 4.71 10.99
CA PRO A 98 -22.70 5.19 12.37
C PRO A 98 -23.71 6.34 12.54
N GLU A 99 -24.20 6.52 13.76
CA GLU A 99 -24.95 7.71 14.12
C GLU A 99 -24.08 8.80 14.77
N GLY A 100 -24.63 10.00 14.88
CA GLY A 100 -24.02 11.10 15.62
C GLY A 100 -22.74 11.63 14.97
N ALA A 101 -21.70 11.88 15.78
CA ALA A 101 -20.48 12.54 15.33
C ALA A 101 -19.71 11.78 14.23
N GLN A 102 -19.92 10.47 14.13
CA GLN A 102 -19.24 9.60 13.17
C GLN A 102 -20.09 9.28 11.93
N ALA A 103 -21.27 9.90 11.78
CA ALA A 103 -22.21 9.58 10.69
C ALA A 103 -21.61 9.74 9.28
N GLU A 104 -20.69 10.70 9.15
CA GLU A 104 -20.00 10.98 7.89
C GLU A 104 -18.62 10.32 7.80
N ASP A 105 -18.15 9.63 8.85
CA ASP A 105 -16.79 9.08 8.90
C ASP A 105 -16.62 7.85 8.03
N VAL A 106 -17.61 6.96 8.02
CA VAL A 106 -17.50 5.65 7.39
C VAL A 106 -18.86 5.09 6.99
N ILE A 107 -18.89 4.36 5.89
CA ILE A 107 -20.02 3.54 5.46
C ILE A 107 -19.56 2.09 5.44
N PHE A 108 -20.27 1.22 6.14
CA PHE A 108 -20.02 -0.22 6.14
C PHE A 108 -20.88 -0.91 5.10
N MET A 109 -20.27 -1.74 4.27
CA MET A 109 -20.97 -2.63 3.37
C MET A 109 -21.09 -4.00 4.02
N ILE A 110 -22.33 -4.45 4.19
CA ILE A 110 -22.67 -5.79 4.63
C ILE A 110 -23.16 -6.58 3.41
N GLU A 111 -22.58 -7.73 3.14
CA GLU A 111 -23.04 -8.65 2.09
C GLU A 111 -22.83 -10.08 2.60
N GLY A 112 -23.80 -10.98 2.38
CA GLY A 112 -23.78 -12.32 2.97
C GLY A 112 -23.73 -12.28 4.51
N LYS A 113 -24.38 -11.28 5.11
CA LYS A 113 -24.36 -10.99 6.57
C LYS A 113 -22.97 -10.76 7.18
N ARG A 114 -22.00 -10.32 6.37
CA ARG A 114 -20.63 -10.02 6.82
C ARG A 114 -20.19 -8.64 6.40
N LEU A 115 -19.33 -8.02 7.19
CA LEU A 115 -18.63 -6.80 6.82
C LEU A 115 -17.61 -7.11 5.72
N VAL A 116 -17.87 -6.66 4.50
CA VAL A 116 -17.03 -7.00 3.33
C VAL A 116 -16.20 -5.81 2.84
N ARG A 117 -16.65 -4.59 3.15
CA ARG A 117 -16.00 -3.35 2.73
C ARG A 117 -16.38 -2.22 3.67
N TYR A 118 -15.50 -1.22 3.77
CA TYR A 118 -15.87 0.08 4.29
C TYR A 118 -15.41 1.20 3.36
N ASP A 119 -16.20 2.28 3.30
CA ASP A 119 -15.95 3.45 2.44
C ASP A 119 -15.80 4.71 3.30
N VAL A 120 -14.94 5.61 2.85
CA VAL A 120 -14.80 6.96 3.41
C VAL A 120 -14.87 7.99 2.29
N ARG A 121 -15.66 9.05 2.52
CA ARG A 121 -15.97 10.11 1.55
C ARG A 121 -15.62 11.51 2.04
N ASN A 122 -14.86 11.60 3.13
CA ASN A 122 -14.42 12.86 3.73
C ASN A 122 -12.88 12.91 3.85
N ASP A 123 -12.34 14.10 4.10
CA ASP A 123 -10.91 14.37 4.19
C ASP A 123 -10.31 14.21 5.60
N ARG A 124 -11.13 13.85 6.60
CA ARG A 124 -10.73 13.70 7.99
C ARG A 124 -10.05 12.36 8.27
N ILE A 125 -10.42 11.32 7.53
CA ILE A 125 -9.88 9.98 7.73
C ILE A 125 -8.83 9.65 6.67
N VAL A 126 -7.67 9.23 7.16
CA VAL A 126 -6.54 8.80 6.35
C VAL A 126 -6.65 7.29 6.09
N ALA A 127 -6.54 6.89 4.83
CA ALA A 127 -6.51 5.50 4.40
C ALA A 127 -5.23 4.79 4.87
N PRO A 128 -5.23 3.45 4.97
CA PRO A 128 -4.01 2.69 5.23
C PRO A 128 -2.92 3.02 4.20
N GLY A 129 -1.77 3.49 4.68
CA GLY A 129 -0.66 3.93 3.83
C GLY A 129 -0.67 5.42 3.47
N GLY A 130 -1.61 6.22 3.99
CA GLY A 130 -1.50 7.68 4.04
C GLY A 130 -2.37 8.47 3.05
N GLY A 131 -3.06 7.80 2.13
CA GLY A 131 -3.94 8.46 1.15
C GLY A 131 -5.18 9.07 1.81
N LYS A 132 -5.74 10.13 1.23
CA LYS A 132 -7.01 10.74 1.71
C LYS A 132 -7.80 11.41 0.59
N VAL A 133 -9.06 11.72 0.86
CA VAL A 133 -9.90 12.57 0.01
C VAL A 133 -9.24 13.94 -0.20
N GLY A 134 -9.29 14.44 -1.43
CA GLY A 134 -8.65 15.68 -1.87
C GLY A 134 -7.19 15.56 -2.32
N MET A 135 -6.54 14.39 -2.18
CA MET A 135 -5.22 14.18 -2.77
C MET A 135 -5.31 14.01 -4.29
N SER A 136 -4.24 14.37 -5.00
CA SER A 136 -4.11 14.07 -6.43
C SER A 136 -3.55 12.67 -6.69
N LEU A 137 -3.72 12.16 -7.92
CA LEU A 137 -3.09 10.90 -8.34
C LEU A 137 -1.57 10.89 -8.11
N GLY A 138 -0.87 11.99 -8.42
CA GLY A 138 0.59 12.07 -8.23
C GLY A 138 1.01 11.98 -6.75
N GLN A 139 0.20 12.55 -5.85
CA GLN A 139 0.43 12.39 -4.40
C GLN A 139 0.23 10.94 -3.96
N LEU A 140 -0.83 10.26 -4.47
CA LEU A 140 -1.04 8.84 -4.17
C LEU A 140 0.08 7.96 -4.72
N GLN A 141 0.58 8.22 -5.94
CA GLN A 141 1.68 7.45 -6.53
C GLN A 141 2.97 7.56 -5.72
N THR A 142 3.18 8.69 -5.02
CA THR A 142 4.31 8.86 -4.10
C THR A 142 4.15 7.98 -2.84
N LEU A 143 2.93 7.79 -2.36
CA LEU A 143 2.62 6.97 -1.18
C LEU A 143 2.60 5.46 -1.49
N TYR A 144 2.24 5.10 -2.72
CA TYR A 144 2.04 3.72 -3.16
C TYR A 144 2.89 3.37 -4.39
N PRO A 145 4.23 3.57 -4.34
CA PRO A 145 5.09 3.26 -5.48
C PRO A 145 4.96 1.78 -5.84
N ASP A 146 4.77 1.51 -7.13
CA ASP A 146 4.66 0.16 -7.73
C ASP A 146 3.54 -0.76 -7.19
N ARG A 147 2.64 -0.21 -6.37
CA ARG A 147 1.52 -0.97 -5.76
C ARG A 147 0.15 -0.54 -6.26
N GLY A 148 0.07 0.55 -7.02
CA GLY A 148 -1.19 1.09 -7.54
C GLY A 148 -1.45 0.68 -9.00
N ASP A 149 -2.58 0.03 -9.23
CA ASP A 149 -3.12 -0.26 -10.56
C ASP A 149 -4.20 0.77 -10.89
N LEU A 150 -3.96 1.61 -11.90
CA LEU A 150 -4.90 2.64 -12.35
C LEU A 150 -5.85 2.07 -13.40
N THR A 151 -7.15 2.24 -13.20
CA THR A 151 -8.20 1.80 -14.13
C THR A 151 -9.20 2.92 -14.40
N PRO A 152 -9.79 3.03 -15.59
CA PRO A 152 -10.84 4.02 -15.86
C PRO A 152 -12.02 3.89 -14.88
N HIS A 153 -12.65 5.00 -14.53
CA HIS A 153 -13.90 4.98 -13.78
C HIS A 153 -15.06 4.55 -14.70
N LYS A 154 -16.01 3.78 -14.16
CA LYS A 154 -17.11 3.21 -14.98
C LYS A 154 -18.06 4.27 -15.53
N TYR A 155 -18.25 5.37 -14.79
CA TYR A 155 -19.28 6.38 -15.08
C TYR A 155 -18.75 7.80 -15.24
N ASP A 156 -17.46 8.03 -14.99
CA ASP A 156 -16.80 9.31 -15.19
C ASP A 156 -15.75 9.08 -16.25
N GLU A 157 -15.96 9.65 -17.44
CA GLU A 157 -15.08 9.46 -18.60
C GLU A 157 -13.66 9.98 -18.34
N GLN A 158 -13.52 10.98 -17.46
CA GLN A 158 -12.25 11.56 -17.07
C GLN A 158 -11.75 11.02 -15.72
N GLY A 159 -12.63 10.37 -14.97
CA GLY A 159 -12.34 9.80 -13.66
C GLY A 159 -11.62 8.45 -13.73
N HIS A 160 -10.92 8.12 -12.67
CA HIS A 160 -10.14 6.88 -12.53
C HIS A 160 -10.36 6.23 -11.16
N ASN A 161 -10.02 4.95 -11.06
CA ASN A 161 -9.82 4.24 -9.80
C ASN A 161 -8.34 3.87 -9.68
N LEU A 162 -7.74 4.10 -8.51
CA LEU A 162 -6.42 3.58 -8.17
C LEU A 162 -6.57 2.45 -7.16
N ARG A 163 -6.36 1.21 -7.61
CA ARG A 163 -6.37 0.01 -6.77
C ARG A 163 -4.98 -0.22 -6.20
N VAL A 164 -4.82 -0.07 -4.89
CA VAL A 164 -3.57 -0.25 -4.18
C VAL A 164 -3.54 -1.64 -3.54
N ARG A 165 -2.55 -2.43 -3.96
CA ARG A 165 -2.25 -3.73 -3.33
C ARG A 165 -1.66 -3.52 -1.92
N PRO A 166 -2.10 -4.31 -0.92
CA PRO A 166 -1.58 -4.20 0.43
C PRO A 166 -0.09 -4.57 0.44
N ALA A 167 0.69 -3.93 1.30
CA ALA A 167 2.12 -4.24 1.45
C ALA A 167 2.36 -5.59 2.17
N THR A 168 1.36 -6.07 2.91
CA THR A 168 1.35 -7.34 3.63
C THR A 168 0.17 -8.20 3.18
N GLU A 169 0.31 -9.51 3.27
CA GLU A 169 -0.78 -10.43 2.93
C GLU A 169 -2.00 -10.24 3.86
N GLY A 170 -3.20 -10.53 3.34
CA GLY A 170 -4.48 -10.24 4.02
C GLY A 170 -5.66 -10.11 3.05
N GLY A 171 -5.36 -9.95 1.75
CA GLY A 171 -6.32 -10.05 0.65
C GLY A 171 -7.23 -8.84 0.45
N ALA A 172 -7.24 -7.87 1.36
CA ALA A 172 -7.94 -6.61 1.20
C ALA A 172 -7.08 -5.58 0.43
N LEU A 173 -7.73 -4.78 -0.40
CA LEU A 173 -7.12 -3.72 -1.22
C LEU A 173 -7.61 -2.36 -0.71
N VAL A 174 -6.86 -1.30 -0.98
CA VAL A 174 -7.40 0.08 -0.90
C VAL A 174 -7.75 0.50 -2.33
N ASN A 175 -8.94 1.04 -2.55
CA ASN A 175 -9.33 1.59 -3.84
C ASN A 175 -9.68 3.08 -3.68
N PHE A 176 -8.98 3.95 -4.39
CA PHE A 176 -9.24 5.39 -4.43
C PHE A 176 -10.03 5.74 -5.69
N GLU A 177 -11.16 6.42 -5.52
CA GLU A 177 -11.93 7.00 -6.62
C GLU A 177 -11.43 8.43 -6.86
N ILE A 178 -11.10 8.73 -8.12
CA ILE A 178 -10.49 9.98 -8.56
C ILE A 178 -11.40 10.56 -9.64
N ASN A 179 -11.86 11.80 -9.46
CA ASN A 179 -12.73 12.46 -10.42
C ASN A 179 -11.95 13.01 -11.64
N GLY A 180 -12.67 13.53 -12.63
CA GLY A 180 -12.10 14.19 -13.81
C GLY A 180 -11.14 15.37 -13.54
N ASP A 181 -11.23 16.01 -12.37
CA ASP A 181 -10.29 17.05 -11.94
C ASP A 181 -8.98 16.47 -11.37
N GLY A 182 -8.87 15.15 -11.29
CA GLY A 182 -7.68 14.43 -10.82
C GLY A 182 -7.57 14.32 -9.30
N ASN A 183 -8.65 14.57 -8.55
CA ASN A 183 -8.68 14.56 -7.09
C ASN A 183 -9.46 13.37 -6.54
N VAL A 184 -8.98 12.81 -5.43
CA VAL A 184 -9.68 11.74 -4.71
C VAL A 184 -11.00 12.28 -4.16
N THR A 185 -12.11 11.64 -4.51
CA THR A 185 -13.45 11.95 -3.98
C THR A 185 -13.89 10.97 -2.89
N ALA A 186 -13.41 9.73 -2.96
CA ALA A 186 -13.67 8.69 -1.98
C ALA A 186 -12.55 7.67 -1.99
N TRP A 187 -12.44 6.91 -0.91
CA TRP A 187 -11.62 5.72 -0.88
C TRP A 187 -12.29 4.63 -0.05
N ARG A 188 -11.95 3.38 -0.34
CA ARG A 188 -12.57 2.20 0.26
C ARG A 188 -11.56 1.10 0.49
N VAL A 189 -11.85 0.25 1.47
CA VAL A 189 -11.06 -0.95 1.76
C VAL A 189 -11.97 -2.15 1.83
N GLY A 190 -11.57 -3.23 1.17
CA GLY A 190 -12.34 -4.46 1.10
C GLY A 190 -11.66 -5.50 0.23
N LYS A 191 -12.33 -6.63 0.03
CA LYS A 191 -11.87 -7.70 -0.87
C LYS A 191 -12.59 -7.62 -2.22
N THR A 192 -11.98 -8.18 -3.26
CA THR A 192 -12.66 -8.38 -4.55
C THR A 192 -13.74 -9.48 -4.39
N PRO A 193 -14.93 -9.32 -4.99
CA PRO A 193 -15.32 -8.25 -5.91
C PRO A 193 -15.85 -6.96 -5.25
N GLN A 194 -16.18 -6.95 -3.96
CA GLN A 194 -16.92 -5.87 -3.31
C GLN A 194 -16.19 -4.51 -3.29
N VAL A 195 -14.86 -4.53 -3.16
CA VAL A 195 -14.04 -3.30 -3.22
C VAL A 195 -14.10 -2.59 -4.57
N ASP A 196 -14.55 -3.29 -5.61
CA ASP A 196 -14.66 -2.79 -6.98
C ASP A 196 -16.11 -2.37 -7.32
N TYR A 197 -17.08 -2.52 -6.40
CA TYR A 197 -18.46 -2.06 -6.61
C TYR A 197 -18.53 -0.52 -6.60
N VAL A 198 -18.75 0.08 -7.76
CA VAL A 198 -18.77 1.55 -7.94
C VAL A 198 -19.93 2.21 -7.17
N GLU A 199 -21.13 1.63 -7.22
CA GLU A 199 -22.34 2.24 -6.64
C GLU A 199 -22.50 2.00 -5.13
N GLY A 200 -21.68 1.12 -4.54
CA GLY A 200 -21.91 0.62 -3.20
C GLY A 200 -23.05 -0.41 -3.19
N CYS A 201 -23.99 -0.26 -2.25
CA CYS A 201 -25.22 -1.06 -2.22
C CYS A 201 -26.36 -0.26 -2.82
N SER A 202 -27.07 -0.87 -3.78
CA SER A 202 -28.17 -0.31 -4.57
C SER A 202 -29.47 -1.04 -4.30
#